data_AF-A0A2V5RGC4-F1
#
_entry.id   AF-A0A2V5RGC4-F1
#
_cell.length_a   1.000
_cell.length_b   1.000
_cell.length_c   1.000
_cell.angle_alpha   90.00
_cell.angle_beta   90.00
_cell.angle_gamma   90.00
#
_symmetry.space_group_name_H-M   'P 1'
#
loop_
_entity.id
_entity.type
_entity.pdbx_description
1 polymer ?
#
loop_
_entity_poly.entity_id
_entity_poly.type
_entity_poly.pdbx_seq_one_letter_code
_entity_poly.pdbx_strand_id
1 'polypeptide(L)' 'MPRDEAAGWGTAFAYGVAGAVIIGFPSFLAGFIGPIIFTPQANQGPLLGIFITGPAGVLVGFIVGVLFSQRHRRK' A
#
# COMPACT_ATOMS: atom_id res chain seq x y z
N MET A 1 18.84 -0.57 -24.24
CA MET A 1 18.46 -1.08 -22.90
C MET A 1 18.54 -2.60 -22.92
N PRO A 2 19.32 -3.24 -22.04
CA PRO A 2 19.38 -4.69 -21.91
C PRO A 2 17.99 -5.27 -21.55
N ARG A 3 17.58 -6.39 -22.17
CA ARG A 3 16.22 -6.96 -22.00
C ARG A 3 15.96 -7.48 -20.58
N ASP A 4 17.00 -7.83 -19.86
CA ASP A 4 17.02 -8.28 -18.47
C ASP A 4 16.64 -7.16 -17.48
N GLU A 5 16.99 -5.90 -17.76
CA GLU A 5 16.57 -4.75 -16.95
C GLU A 5 15.08 -4.47 -17.09
N ALA A 6 14.50 -4.63 -18.29
CA ALA A 6 13.07 -4.39 -18.52
C ALA A 6 12.19 -5.42 -17.78
N ALA A 7 12.58 -6.70 -17.81
CA ALA A 7 11.97 -7.73 -16.96
C ALA A 7 12.19 -7.43 -15.47
N GLY A 8 13.36 -6.84 -15.18
CA GLY A 8 13.72 -6.16 -13.94
C GLY A 8 12.58 -5.33 -13.35
N TRP A 9 12.20 -4.28 -14.07
CA TRP A 9 11.18 -3.33 -13.64
C TRP A 9 9.78 -3.93 -13.56
N GLY A 10 9.46 -4.88 -14.45
CA GLY A 10 8.17 -5.58 -14.46
C GLY A 10 7.86 -6.30 -13.15
N THR A 11 8.80 -7.10 -12.61
CA THR A 11 8.53 -7.77 -11.33
C THR A 11 8.55 -6.79 -10.16
N ALA A 12 9.41 -5.77 -10.16
CA ALA A 12 9.45 -4.80 -9.08
C ALA A 12 8.10 -4.06 -8.96
N PHE A 13 7.52 -3.69 -10.11
CA PHE A 13 6.18 -3.12 -10.17
C PHE A 13 5.11 -4.08 -9.66
N ALA A 14 5.13 -5.36 -10.09
CA ALA A 14 4.17 -6.37 -9.63
C ALA A 14 4.21 -6.55 -8.10
N TYR A 15 5.41 -6.60 -7.52
CA TYR A 15 5.58 -6.66 -6.06
C TYR A 15 5.12 -5.38 -5.38
N GLY A 16 5.37 -4.21 -5.98
CA GLY A 16 4.83 -2.94 -5.52
C GLY A 16 3.31 -2.94 -5.47
N VAL A 17 2.64 -3.37 -6.54
CA VAL A 17 1.17 -3.48 -6.58
C VAL A 17 0.67 -4.47 -5.53
N ALA A 18 1.30 -5.63 -5.39
CA ALA A 18 0.94 -6.60 -4.36
C ALA A 18 1.07 -6.01 -2.95
N GLY A 19 2.19 -5.35 -2.64
CA GLY A 19 2.40 -4.67 -1.37
C GLY A 19 1.39 -3.55 -1.11
N ALA A 20 1.07 -2.76 -2.14
CA ALA A 20 0.07 -1.71 -2.07
C ALA A 20 -1.32 -2.24 -1.69
N VAL A 21 -1.73 -3.39 -2.23
CA VAL A 21 -3.01 -4.02 -1.88
C VAL A 21 -2.95 -4.63 -0.47
N ILE A 22 -1.90 -5.40 -0.17
CA ILE A 22 -1.75 -6.12 1.11
C ILE A 22 -1.68 -5.16 2.30
N ILE A 23 -1.03 -4.00 2.16
CA ILE A 23 -0.88 -3.01 3.23
C ILE A 23 -1.95 -1.91 3.13
N GLY A 24 -2.27 -1.46 1.93
CA GLY A 24 -3.21 -0.35 1.71
C GLY A 24 -4.64 -0.70 2.07
N PHE A 25 -5.13 -1.89 1.73
CA PHE A 25 -6.51 -2.26 2.03
C PHE A 25 -6.79 -2.38 3.53
N PRO A 26 -5.96 -3.06 4.35
CA PRO A 26 -6.11 -3.04 5.81
C PRO A 26 -5.97 -1.64 6.41
N SER A 27 -5.04 -0.82 5.90
CA SER A 27 -4.84 0.56 6.39
C SER A 27 -6.06 1.45 6.10
N PHE A 28 -6.65 1.30 4.90
CA PHE A 28 -7.93 1.92 4.55
C PHE A 28 -9.04 1.46 5.50
N LEU A 29 -9.22 0.15 5.68
CA LEU A 29 -10.27 -0.41 6.54
C LEU A 29 -10.13 0.09 7.98
N ALA A 30 -8.92 0.12 8.52
CA ALA A 30 -8.66 0.61 9.87
C ALA A 30 -9.05 2.10 10.01
N GLY A 31 -8.68 2.96 9.06
CA GLY A 31 -9.06 4.38 9.11
C GLY A 31 -10.50 4.67 8.69
N PHE A 32 -11.17 3.76 7.99
CA PHE A 32 -12.57 3.90 7.60
C PHE A 32 -13.48 3.43 8.74
N ILE A 33 -13.25 2.22 9.25
CA ILE A 33 -14.08 1.57 10.27
C ILE A 33 -13.73 2.04 11.67
N GLY A 34 -12.44 2.31 11.95
CA GLY A 34 -11.98 2.73 13.27
C GLY A 34 -12.77 3.91 13.82
N PRO A 35 -12.90 5.03 13.09
CA PRO A 35 -13.69 6.17 13.56
C PRO A 35 -15.19 5.89 13.71
N ILE A 36 -15.76 4.96 12.92
CA ILE A 36 -17.17 4.54 13.07
C ILE A 36 -17.37 3.83 14.42
N ILE A 37 -16.40 3.03 14.85
CA ILE A 37 -16.50 2.25 16.10
C ILE A 37 -16.09 3.09 17.32
N PHE A 38 -14.96 3.78 17.25
CA PHE A 38 -14.33 4.40 18.42
C PHE A 38 -14.70 5.88 18.60
N THR A 39 -15.11 6.57 17.54
CA THR A 39 -15.50 7.99 17.58
C THR A 39 -16.77 8.26 16.75
N PRO A 40 -17.89 7.56 17.01
CA PRO A 40 -19.10 7.63 16.17
C PRO A 40 -19.74 9.02 16.09
N GLN A 41 -19.39 9.92 17.02
CA GLN A 41 -19.87 11.30 17.09
C GLN A 41 -19.12 12.23 16.12
N ALA A 42 -18.00 11.78 15.55
CA ALA A 42 -17.27 12.54 14.55
C ALA A 42 -18.06 12.53 13.23
N ASN A 43 -18.48 13.70 12.76
CA ASN A 43 -19.24 13.88 11.51
C ASN A 43 -18.53 13.37 10.24
N GLN A 44 -17.24 13.03 10.33
CA GLN A 44 -16.38 12.68 9.19
C GLN A 44 -15.61 11.38 9.42
N GLY A 45 -16.18 10.43 10.17
CA GLY A 45 -15.50 9.18 10.55
C GLY A 45 -14.75 8.51 9.39
N PRO A 46 -15.41 8.14 8.28
CA PRO A 46 -14.76 7.42 7.19
C PRO A 46 -13.70 8.20 6.39
N LEU A 47 -13.63 9.52 6.53
CA LEU A 47 -12.74 10.36 5.72
C LEU A 47 -11.26 10.13 6.04
N LEU A 48 -10.94 9.73 7.28
CA LEU A 48 -9.59 9.32 7.67
C LEU A 48 -9.09 8.16 6.80
N GLY A 49 -9.94 7.15 6.60
CA GLY A 49 -9.67 6.02 5.72
C GLY A 49 -9.47 6.44 4.27
N ILE A 50 -10.36 7.28 3.75
CA ILE A 50 -10.39 7.69 2.35
C ILE A 50 -9.21 8.59 1.97
N PHE A 51 -8.90 9.59 2.79
CA PHE A 51 -7.93 10.63 2.40
C PHE A 51 -6.54 10.45 3.01
N ILE A 52 -6.41 9.67 4.09
CA ILE A 52 -5.15 9.58 4.83
C ILE A 52 -4.66 8.12 4.86
N THR A 53 -5.30 7.25 5.65
CA THR A 53 -4.71 5.94 5.95
C THR A 53 -4.74 4.98 4.76
N GLY A 54 -5.76 5.06 3.90
CA GLY A 54 -5.82 4.30 2.64
C GLY A 54 -4.71 4.71 1.66
N PRO A 55 -4.67 5.97 1.21
CA PRO A 55 -3.63 6.46 0.31
C PRO A 55 -2.21 6.28 0.87
N ALA A 56 -2.00 6.58 2.16
CA ALA A 56 -0.70 6.36 2.81
C ALA A 56 -0.31 4.87 2.84
N GLY A 57 -1.26 3.98 3.16
CA GLY A 57 -1.02 2.54 3.16
C GLY A 57 -0.69 1.98 1.77
N VAL A 58 -1.34 2.49 0.72
CA VAL A 58 -1.02 2.15 -0.68
C VAL A 58 0.41 2.59 -1.04
N LEU A 59 0.77 3.82 -0.70
CA LEU A 59 2.12 4.38 -0.93
C LEU A 59 3.20 3.56 -0.20
N VAL A 60 3.02 3.34 1.10
CA VAL A 60 3.95 2.56 1.92
C VAL A 60 4.02 1.12 1.39
N GLY A 61 2.88 0.51 1.08
CA GLY A 61 2.82 -0.84 0.55
C GLY A 61 3.54 -1.00 -0.78
N PHE A 62 3.39 -0.02 -1.68
CA PHE A 62 4.10 -0.01 -2.96
C PHE A 62 5.61 0.05 -2.77
N ILE A 63 6.08 0.96 -1.91
CA ILE A 63 7.50 1.12 -1.60
C ILE A 63 8.06 -0.18 -1.00
N VAL A 64 7.37 -0.75 0.00
CA VAL A 64 7.77 -2.02 0.63
C VAL A 64 7.86 -3.15 -0.40
N GLY A 65 6.86 -3.28 -1.28
CA GLY A 65 6.86 -4.29 -2.34
C GLY A 65 8.04 -4.15 -3.30
N VAL A 66 8.32 -2.94 -3.77
CA VAL A 66 9.47 -2.67 -4.65
C VAL A 66 10.79 -3.02 -3.95
N LEU A 67 10.97 -2.58 -2.69
CA LEU A 67 12.18 -2.89 -1.90
C LEU A 67 12.33 -4.40 -1.65
N PHE A 68 11.23 -5.09 -1.41
CA PHE A 68 11.23 -6.54 -1.22
C PHE A 68 11.67 -7.27 -2.50
N SER A 69 11.20 -6.84 -3.67
CA SER A 69 11.64 -7.38 -4.96
C SER A 69 13.14 -7.20 -5.20
N GLN A 70 13.69 -6.03 -4.85
CA GLN A 70 15.13 -5.77 -4.96
C GLN A 70 15.95 -6.65 -4.01
N ARG A 71 15.48 -6.85 -2.78
CA ARG A 71 16.14 -7.72 -1.80
C ARG A 71 16.13 -9.19 -2.22
N HIS A 72 15.03 -9.64 -2.84
CA HIS A 72 14.92 -11.00 -3.35
C HIS A 72 15.79 -11.29 -4.57
N ARG A 73 16.19 -10.27 -5.33
CA ARG A 73 17.12 -10.42 -6.47
C ARG A 73 18.60 -10.36 -6.10
N ARG A 74 18.92 -9.86 -4.91
CA ARG A 74 20.31 -9.79 -4.42
C ARG A 74 20.79 -11.08 -3.74
N LYS A 75 19.88 -12.05 -3.57
CA LYS A 75 20.18 -13.41 -3.09
C LYS A 75 20.05 -14.37 -4.24
#